data_AF-A0A7W8LM65-F1
#
_entry.id   AF-A0A7W8LM65-F1
#
_cell.length_a   1.000
_cell.length_b   1.000
_cell.length_c   1.000
_cell.angle_alpha   90.00
_cell.angle_beta   90.00
_cell.angle_gamma   90.00
#
_symmetry.space_group_name_H-M   'P 1'
#
loop_
_entity.id
_entity.type
_entity.pdbx_description
1 polymer ?
#
loop_
_entity_poly.entity_id
_entity_poly.type
_entity_poly.pdbx_seq_one_letter_code
_entity_poly.pdbx_strand_id
1 'polypeptide(L)'
;MNIDALAYEAVPDRELPIAVKQDLLSSPDNFYKMAFEFQQIMMVYESAIKQIETKLDILNKENKVSGRRNPIETVKSRVKSPQSIAGKLEKRNLPVTFESMVENLHDIAGVRVICPYISDIYSVRDMLLKQPDITLLEEKDYIKNPKESGYRSLHLVIEVPVYLSQATHNVKVEIQLRTIAMDFWACLEHELHYKTNTNVPESVRRELFRVAETIAMTDREMEEIAIELQNLD
;
A
#
# COMPACT_ATOMS: atom_id res chain seq x y z
N MET A 1 39.45 27.86 -31.57
CA MET A 1 38.02 27.81 -31.91
C MET A 1 37.36 26.87 -30.93
N ASN A 2 36.41 27.41 -30.18
CA ASN A 2 35.65 26.81 -29.09
C ASN A 2 34.23 26.57 -29.62
N ILE A 3 33.63 25.40 -29.34
CA ILE A 3 32.18 25.05 -29.44
C ILE A 3 32.06 23.54 -29.09
N ASP A 4 31.18 22.98 -28.25
CA ASP A 4 30.17 23.40 -27.26
C ASP A 4 29.91 22.10 -26.43
N ALA A 5 30.10 22.07 -25.11
CA ALA A 5 29.08 22.31 -24.07
C ALA A 5 27.71 21.65 -24.33
N LEU A 6 27.54 20.42 -23.83
CA LEU A 6 26.24 19.77 -23.66
C LEU A 6 25.38 20.63 -22.73
N ALA A 7 24.29 21.17 -23.28
CA ALA A 7 23.33 22.00 -22.57
C ALA A 7 22.69 21.22 -21.41
N TYR A 8 22.89 21.72 -20.19
CA TYR A 8 21.98 21.53 -19.08
C TYR A 8 20.69 22.25 -19.46
N GLU A 9 19.65 21.54 -19.84
CA GLU A 9 18.32 22.14 -19.98
C GLU A 9 17.86 22.60 -18.60
N ALA A 10 17.75 23.92 -18.44
CA ALA A 10 17.23 24.55 -17.24
C ALA A 10 15.81 24.04 -16.97
N VAL A 11 15.59 23.54 -15.76
CA VAL A 11 14.25 23.29 -15.24
C VAL A 11 13.47 24.61 -15.32
N PRO A 12 12.30 24.66 -15.99
CA PRO A 12 11.59 25.91 -16.13
C PRO A 12 11.19 26.41 -14.73
N ASP A 13 11.43 27.70 -14.49
CA ASP A 13 10.94 28.45 -13.33
C ASP A 13 9.43 28.22 -13.19
N ARG A 14 9.05 27.24 -12.38
CA ARG A 14 7.69 27.13 -11.88
C ARG A 14 7.57 28.18 -10.81
N GLU A 15 6.96 29.32 -11.18
CA GLU A 15 6.41 30.25 -10.21
C GLU A 15 5.66 29.44 -9.14
N LEU A 16 6.11 29.61 -7.89
CA LEU A 16 5.46 29.03 -6.73
C LEU A 16 3.97 29.40 -6.79
N PRO A 17 3.04 28.44 -6.68
CA PRO A 17 1.61 28.74 -6.70
C PRO A 17 1.29 29.79 -5.64
N ILE A 18 0.68 30.86 -6.13
CA ILE A 18 0.32 32.07 -5.40
C ILE A 18 -0.46 31.70 -4.13
N ALA A 19 0.06 32.19 -2.99
CA ALA A 19 -0.57 32.33 -1.68
C ALA A 19 -0.99 31.04 -0.94
N VAL A 20 -0.01 30.29 -0.43
CA VAL A 20 -0.15 29.73 0.93
C VAL A 20 -0.24 30.92 1.87
N LYS A 21 -1.34 31.08 2.61
CA LYS A 21 -1.51 32.16 3.59
C LYS A 21 -0.24 32.32 4.42
N GLN A 22 0.40 33.48 4.27
CA GLN A 22 1.75 33.80 4.71
C GLN A 22 1.90 33.88 6.25
N ASP A 23 0.84 33.55 7.01
CA ASP A 23 0.75 33.80 8.45
C ASP A 23 0.96 32.55 9.34
N LEU A 24 1.02 31.33 8.78
CA LEU A 24 1.31 30.10 9.56
C LEU A 24 2.79 29.67 9.50
N LEU A 25 3.52 30.12 8.48
CA LEU A 25 4.95 29.84 8.26
C LEU A 25 5.84 31.06 8.59
N SER A 26 5.27 32.13 9.13
CA SER A 26 5.92 33.43 9.34
C SER A 26 6.94 33.45 10.49
N SER A 27 7.00 32.39 11.31
CA SER A 27 8.02 32.20 12.34
C SER A 27 8.79 30.89 12.09
N PRO A 28 10.14 30.92 12.04
CA PRO A 28 10.96 29.72 11.98
C PRO A 28 10.57 28.67 13.03
N ASP A 29 10.24 29.10 14.25
CA ASP A 29 9.88 28.21 15.36
C ASP A 29 8.59 27.42 15.09
N ASN A 30 7.61 28.04 14.43
CA ASN A 30 6.36 27.35 14.07
C ASN A 30 6.60 26.31 12.98
N PHE A 31 7.45 26.61 11.99
CA PHE A 31 7.83 25.64 10.97
C PHE A 31 8.55 24.44 11.58
N TYR A 32 9.55 24.67 12.44
CA TYR A 32 10.27 23.59 13.13
C TYR A 32 9.32 22.73 13.97
N LYS A 33 8.39 23.35 14.70
CA LYS A 33 7.41 22.63 15.53
C LYS A 33 6.52 21.72 14.68
N MET A 34 5.97 22.23 13.58
CA MET A 34 5.13 21.44 12.67
C MET A 34 5.90 20.28 12.02
N ALA A 35 7.13 20.54 11.56
CA ALA A 35 7.98 19.51 10.96
C ALA A 35 8.33 18.40 11.97
N PHE A 36 8.65 18.78 13.20
CA PHE A 36 8.96 17.85 14.28
C PHE A 36 7.75 16.98 14.65
N GLU A 37 6.57 17.60 14.83
CA GLU A 37 5.33 16.88 15.13
C GLU A 37 4.96 15.89 14.00
N PHE A 38 5.09 16.32 12.74
CA PHE A 38 4.89 15.43 11.60
C PHE A 38 5.86 14.24 11.64
N GLN A 39 7.14 14.48 11.90
CA GLN A 39 8.15 13.42 12.00
C GLN A 39 7.81 12.42 13.11
N GLN A 40 7.31 12.88 14.27
CA GLN A 40 6.88 11.99 15.35
C GLN A 40 5.70 11.11 14.93
N ILE A 41 4.71 11.68 14.24
CA ILE A 41 3.58 10.92 13.71
C ILE A 41 4.06 9.87 12.69
N MET A 42 4.94 10.25 11.76
CA MET A 42 5.46 9.32 10.76
C MET A 42 6.25 8.17 11.40
N MET A 43 7.06 8.45 12.42
CA MET A 43 7.79 7.43 13.19
C MET A 43 6.85 6.40 13.82
N VAL A 44 5.67 6.83 14.29
CA VAL A 44 4.64 5.92 14.84
C VAL A 44 4.08 5.00 13.75
N TYR A 45 3.79 5.52 12.55
CA TYR A 45 3.36 4.70 11.42
C TYR A 45 4.44 3.73 10.92
N GLU A 46 5.70 4.16 10.86
CA GLU A 46 6.85 3.30 10.54
C GLU A 46 7.00 2.16 11.56
N SER A 47 6.80 2.48 12.84
CA SER A 47 6.83 1.48 13.92
C SER A 47 5.69 0.45 13.77
N ALA A 48 4.49 0.89 13.42
CA ALA A 48 3.37 -0.01 13.13
C ALA A 48 3.68 -0.96 11.97
N ILE A 49 4.23 -0.43 10.87
CA ILE A 49 4.68 -1.25 9.73
C ILE A 49 5.66 -2.33 10.19
N LYS A 50 6.69 -1.95 10.96
CA LYS A 50 7.72 -2.88 11.42
C LYS A 50 7.15 -3.99 12.31
N GLN A 51 6.15 -3.68 13.14
CA GLN A 51 5.45 -4.70 13.92
C GLN A 51 4.71 -5.69 13.01
N ILE A 52 3.99 -5.21 12.00
CA ILE A 52 3.27 -6.07 11.05
C ILE A 52 4.24 -6.91 10.22
N GLU A 53 5.34 -6.34 9.71
CA GLU A 53 6.38 -7.09 9.01
C GLU A 53 6.98 -8.20 9.88
N THR A 54 7.26 -7.89 11.15
CA THR A 54 7.79 -8.88 12.11
C THR A 54 6.78 -10.01 12.34
N LYS A 55 5.49 -9.69 12.52
CA LYS A 55 4.44 -10.69 12.67
C LYS A 55 4.33 -11.60 11.45
N LEU A 56 4.38 -11.03 10.24
CA LEU A 56 4.36 -11.80 8.98
C LEU A 56 5.60 -12.67 8.81
N ASP A 57 6.78 -12.17 9.17
CA ASP A 57 8.04 -12.94 9.14
C ASP A 57 8.00 -14.12 10.14
N ILE A 58 7.44 -13.92 11.33
CA ILE A 58 7.23 -15.00 12.31
C ILE A 58 6.28 -16.07 11.74
N LEU A 59 5.15 -15.68 11.14
CA LEU A 59 4.20 -16.62 10.52
C LEU A 59 4.85 -17.42 9.39
N ASN A 60 5.69 -16.78 8.57
CA ASN A 60 6.47 -17.46 7.53
C ASN A 60 7.43 -18.50 8.15
N LYS A 61 8.21 -18.10 9.16
CA LYS A 61 9.16 -19.00 9.85
C LYS A 61 8.46 -20.18 10.53
N GLU A 62 7.32 -19.97 11.16
CA GLU A 62 6.53 -21.02 11.81
C GLU A 62 6.08 -22.10 10.81
N ASN A 63 5.58 -21.68 9.64
CA ASN A 63 5.18 -22.61 8.59
C ASN A 63 6.37 -23.43 8.06
N LYS A 64 7.53 -22.78 7.86
CA LYS A 64 8.76 -23.45 7.44
C LYS A 64 9.23 -24.51 8.43
N VAL A 65 9.18 -24.23 9.74
CA VAL A 65 9.55 -25.19 10.79
C VAL A 65 8.55 -26.35 10.86
N SER A 66 7.27 -26.07 10.64
CA SER A 66 6.19 -27.07 10.68
C SER A 66 6.17 -28.01 9.47
N GLY A 67 7.09 -27.84 8.50
CA GLY A 67 7.09 -28.57 7.23
C GLY A 67 5.91 -28.21 6.33
N ARG A 68 5.17 -27.14 6.65
CA ARG A 68 4.06 -26.66 5.84
C ARG A 68 4.60 -25.80 4.71
N ARG A 69 3.88 -25.77 3.60
CA ARG A 69 4.10 -24.80 2.54
C ARG A 69 4.06 -23.39 3.13
N ASN A 70 5.00 -22.55 2.72
CA ASN A 70 5.03 -21.14 3.13
C ASN A 70 4.00 -20.33 2.31
N PRO A 71 3.01 -19.68 2.95
CA PRO A 71 1.98 -18.93 2.24
C PRO A 71 2.41 -17.49 1.87
N ILE A 72 3.61 -17.05 2.23
CA ILE A 72 4.13 -15.70 1.97
C ILE A 72 5.39 -15.77 1.12
N GLU A 73 5.34 -15.24 -0.10
CA GLU A 73 6.50 -15.14 -0.99
C GLU A 73 7.31 -13.88 -0.68
N THR A 74 6.64 -12.72 -0.59
CA THR A 74 7.33 -11.44 -0.39
C THR A 74 6.43 -10.47 0.36
N VAL A 75 7.03 -9.69 1.26
CA VAL A 75 6.38 -8.55 1.91
C VAL A 75 7.06 -7.26 1.43
N LYS A 76 6.25 -6.29 1.03
CA LYS A 76 6.69 -4.92 0.70
C LYS A 76 5.94 -3.97 1.62
N SER A 77 6.60 -2.94 2.13
CA SER A 77 5.94 -1.93 2.95
C SER A 77 6.29 -0.53 2.48
N ARG A 78 5.44 0.43 2.85
CA ARG A 78 5.70 1.84 2.62
C ARG A 78 4.89 2.70 3.56
N VAL A 79 5.41 3.89 3.77
CA VAL A 79 4.68 5.00 4.36
C VAL A 79 4.27 5.98 3.26
N LYS A 80 3.03 6.48 3.33
CA LYS A 80 2.51 7.42 2.33
C LYS A 80 3.27 8.75 2.39
N SER A 81 3.62 9.30 1.23
CA SER A 81 4.34 10.58 1.18
C SER A 81 3.47 11.75 1.66
N PRO A 82 4.07 12.82 2.22
CA PRO A 82 3.32 13.99 2.70
C PRO A 82 2.42 14.61 1.63
N GLN A 83 2.94 14.71 0.39
CA GLN A 83 2.19 15.20 -0.76
C GLN A 83 0.96 14.31 -1.07
N SER A 84 1.12 13.00 -0.98
CA SER A 84 0.02 12.05 -1.21
C SER A 84 -1.00 12.04 -0.08
N ILE A 85 -0.58 12.34 1.16
CA ILE A 85 -1.47 12.53 2.32
C ILE A 85 -2.32 13.77 2.12
N ALA A 86 -1.68 14.94 1.88
CA ALA A 86 -2.37 16.21 1.67
C ALA A 86 -3.36 16.11 0.49
N GLY A 87 -2.90 15.61 -0.67
CA GLY A 87 -3.76 15.45 -1.84
C GLY A 87 -4.92 14.46 -1.62
N LYS A 88 -4.81 13.51 -0.69
CA LYS A 88 -5.91 12.59 -0.35
C LYS A 88 -6.93 13.25 0.59
N LEU A 89 -6.49 14.09 1.52
CA LEU A 89 -7.38 14.89 2.35
C LEU A 89 -8.16 15.91 1.51
N GLU A 90 -7.47 16.63 0.62
CA GLU A 90 -8.10 17.59 -0.30
C GLU A 90 -9.14 16.92 -1.20
N LYS A 91 -8.82 15.78 -1.83
CA LYS A 91 -9.77 15.02 -2.65
C LYS A 91 -11.01 14.54 -1.88
N ARG A 92 -10.91 14.41 -0.56
CA ARG A 92 -12.01 14.02 0.32
C ARG A 92 -12.71 15.23 0.96
N ASN A 93 -12.33 16.46 0.59
CA ASN A 93 -12.80 17.70 1.20
C ASN A 93 -12.61 17.73 2.73
N LEU A 94 -11.50 17.15 3.21
CA LEU A 94 -11.13 17.14 4.63
C LEU A 94 -10.08 18.22 4.93
N PRO A 95 -10.04 18.76 6.17
CA PRO A 95 -8.99 19.68 6.59
C PRO A 95 -7.60 19.04 6.43
N VAL A 96 -6.62 19.80 5.94
CA VAL A 96 -5.22 19.39 5.86
C VAL A 96 -4.54 19.67 7.20
N THR A 97 -4.85 18.85 8.19
CA THR A 97 -4.29 18.90 9.56
C THR A 97 -3.80 17.52 10.00
N PHE A 98 -2.92 17.48 11.00
CA PHE A 98 -2.41 16.21 11.55
C PHE A 98 -3.52 15.37 12.21
N GLU A 99 -4.45 16.00 12.91
CA GLU A 99 -5.63 15.34 13.48
C GLU A 99 -6.48 14.68 12.39
N SER A 100 -6.86 15.45 11.37
CA SER A 100 -7.63 14.96 10.23
C SER A 100 -6.93 13.81 9.49
N MET A 101 -5.61 13.90 9.35
CA MET A 101 -4.77 12.84 8.79
C MET A 101 -4.89 11.54 9.59
N VAL A 102 -4.69 11.58 10.91
CA VAL A 102 -4.70 10.40 11.79
C VAL A 102 -6.10 9.77 11.86
N GLU A 103 -7.15 10.59 11.92
CA GLU A 103 -8.52 10.10 12.07
C GLU A 103 -9.07 9.48 10.78
N ASN A 104 -8.84 10.14 9.64
CA ASN A 104 -9.61 9.86 8.41
C ASN A 104 -8.87 9.04 7.35
N LEU A 105 -7.55 8.88 7.47
CA LEU A 105 -6.76 8.12 6.49
C LEU A 105 -6.37 6.74 7.03
N HIS A 106 -6.70 5.71 6.27
CA HIS A 106 -6.46 4.31 6.66
C HIS A 106 -5.20 3.71 6.01
N ASP A 107 -4.62 4.38 5.01
CA ASP A 107 -3.52 3.91 4.16
C ASP A 107 -2.24 4.75 4.31
N ILE A 108 -2.03 5.36 5.48
CA ILE A 108 -0.76 6.07 5.77
C ILE A 108 0.35 5.04 5.91
N ALA A 109 0.13 4.01 6.72
CA ALA A 109 0.95 2.80 6.75
C ALA A 109 0.34 1.76 5.79
N GLY A 110 1.13 1.31 4.81
CA GLY A 110 0.73 0.31 3.84
C GLY A 110 1.68 -0.87 3.82
N VAL A 111 1.14 -2.08 3.98
CA VAL A 111 1.86 -3.35 3.83
C VAL A 111 1.24 -4.13 2.69
N ARG A 112 2.06 -4.66 1.80
CA ARG A 112 1.65 -5.55 0.72
C ARG A 112 2.26 -6.92 0.96
N VAL A 113 1.40 -7.93 0.99
CA VAL A 113 1.79 -9.33 1.12
C VAL A 113 1.52 -10.02 -0.21
N ILE A 114 2.57 -10.55 -0.81
CA ILE A 114 2.50 -11.32 -2.05
C ILE A 114 2.56 -12.81 -1.66
N CYS A 115 1.51 -13.52 -2.02
CA CYS A 115 1.33 -14.93 -1.77
C CYS A 115 1.53 -15.71 -3.09
N PRO A 116 1.93 -16.98 -3.02
CA PRO A 116 1.98 -17.83 -4.21
C PRO A 116 0.60 -18.08 -4.83
N TYR A 117 -0.42 -18.41 -4.02
CA TYR A 117 -1.77 -18.75 -4.48
C TYR A 117 -2.88 -17.96 -3.78
N ILE A 118 -4.11 -18.12 -4.27
CA ILE A 118 -5.29 -17.44 -3.73
C ILE A 118 -5.66 -18.00 -2.36
N SER A 119 -5.57 -19.32 -2.13
CA SER A 119 -5.78 -19.93 -0.81
C SER A 119 -4.77 -19.46 0.24
N ASP A 120 -3.52 -19.21 -0.17
CA ASP A 120 -2.47 -18.68 0.69
C ASP A 120 -2.84 -17.27 1.20
N ILE A 121 -3.50 -16.43 0.38
CA ILE A 121 -4.00 -15.10 0.80
C ILE A 121 -4.95 -15.22 1.99
N TYR A 122 -5.96 -16.10 1.90
CA TYR A 122 -6.93 -16.28 2.97
C TYR A 122 -6.30 -16.93 4.21
N SER A 123 -5.33 -17.82 4.01
CA SER A 123 -4.57 -18.42 5.11
C SER A 123 -3.78 -17.36 5.89
N VAL A 124 -3.09 -16.44 5.19
CA VAL A 124 -2.37 -15.33 5.83
C VAL A 124 -3.32 -14.38 6.55
N ARG A 125 -4.45 -14.01 5.91
CA ARG A 125 -5.51 -13.22 6.53
C ARG A 125 -5.95 -13.86 7.86
N ASP A 126 -6.32 -15.13 7.84
CA ASP A 126 -6.84 -15.83 9.02
C ASP A 126 -5.79 -15.96 10.13
N MET A 127 -4.54 -16.25 9.79
CA MET A 127 -3.46 -16.32 10.78
C MET A 127 -3.19 -14.95 11.41
N LEU A 128 -3.22 -13.88 10.63
CA LEU A 128 -2.98 -12.53 11.12
C LEU A 128 -4.13 -12.06 12.03
N LEU A 129 -5.38 -12.25 11.61
CA LEU A 129 -6.57 -11.82 12.35
C LEU A 129 -6.86 -12.66 13.61
N LYS A 130 -6.19 -13.81 13.77
CA LYS A 130 -6.24 -14.59 15.03
C LYS A 130 -5.35 -14.00 16.12
N GLN A 131 -4.44 -13.07 15.80
CA GLN A 131 -3.57 -12.47 16.81
C GLN A 131 -4.37 -11.53 17.71
N PRO A 132 -4.22 -11.63 19.05
CA PRO A 132 -5.09 -10.94 20.00
C PRO A 132 -4.91 -9.42 20.02
N ASP A 133 -3.79 -8.92 19.49
CA ASP A 133 -3.45 -7.50 19.43
C ASP A 133 -3.75 -6.86 18.07
N ILE A 134 -4.43 -7.58 17.18
CA ILE A 134 -4.87 -7.07 15.87
C ILE A 134 -6.39 -6.95 15.86
N THR A 135 -6.89 -5.75 15.56
CA THR A 135 -8.32 -5.51 15.36
C THR A 135 -8.60 -5.26 13.88
N LEU A 136 -9.52 -6.01 13.28
CA LEU A 136 -10.00 -5.74 11.92
C LEU A 136 -10.99 -4.58 11.94
N LEU A 137 -10.71 -3.51 11.19
CA LEU A 137 -11.60 -2.37 11.03
C LEU A 137 -12.42 -2.45 9.74
N GLU A 138 -11.81 -2.91 8.64
CA GLU A 138 -12.45 -2.97 7.32
C GLU A 138 -11.86 -4.11 6.49
N GLU A 139 -12.71 -4.84 5.75
CA GLU A 139 -12.29 -5.88 4.81
C GLU A 139 -12.95 -5.64 3.44
N LYS A 140 -12.16 -5.58 2.38
CA LYS A 140 -12.63 -5.49 0.99
C LYS A 140 -12.02 -6.60 0.16
N ASP A 141 -12.86 -7.55 -0.22
CA ASP A 141 -12.47 -8.71 -1.01
C ASP A 141 -12.70 -8.43 -2.51
N TYR A 142 -11.71 -7.81 -3.16
CA TYR A 142 -11.72 -7.63 -4.61
C TYR A 142 -11.27 -8.88 -5.38
N ILE A 143 -10.96 -9.98 -4.70
CA ILE A 143 -10.72 -11.27 -5.36
C ILE A 143 -12.07 -11.89 -5.72
N LYS A 144 -13.02 -11.87 -4.78
CA LYS A 144 -14.41 -12.31 -5.01
C LYS A 144 -15.21 -11.31 -5.83
N ASN A 145 -15.04 -10.01 -5.58
CA ASN A 145 -15.75 -8.94 -6.27
C ASN A 145 -14.75 -7.98 -6.94
N PRO A 146 -14.15 -8.35 -8.09
CA PRO A 146 -13.20 -7.49 -8.80
C PRO A 146 -13.79 -6.13 -9.13
N LYS A 147 -12.94 -5.11 -9.23
CA LYS A 147 -13.38 -3.80 -9.73
C LYS A 147 -13.67 -3.89 -11.23
N GLU A 148 -14.41 -2.91 -11.76
CA GLU A 148 -14.67 -2.77 -13.20
C GLU A 148 -13.39 -2.73 -14.05
N SER A 149 -12.26 -2.29 -13.49
CA SER A 149 -10.97 -2.32 -14.18
C SER A 149 -10.35 -3.71 -14.31
N GLY A 150 -10.89 -4.73 -13.62
CA GLY A 150 -10.30 -6.07 -13.50
C GLY A 150 -9.33 -6.19 -12.31
N TYR A 151 -9.19 -5.13 -11.51
CA TYR A 151 -8.35 -5.13 -10.32
C TYR A 151 -8.80 -6.14 -9.26
N ARG A 152 -7.85 -6.93 -8.75
CA ARG A 152 -8.04 -7.93 -7.69
C ARG A 152 -6.98 -7.83 -6.60
N SER A 153 -7.42 -7.94 -5.35
CA SER A 153 -6.62 -7.97 -4.13
C SER A 153 -7.57 -8.13 -2.93
N LEU A 154 -7.12 -8.74 -1.85
CA LEU A 154 -7.81 -8.65 -0.56
C LEU A 154 -7.23 -7.48 0.24
N HIS A 155 -8.06 -6.52 0.62
CA HIS A 155 -7.66 -5.35 1.42
C HIS A 155 -8.19 -5.48 2.83
N LEU A 156 -7.29 -5.41 3.81
CA LEU A 156 -7.63 -5.34 5.22
C LEU A 156 -7.18 -3.98 5.75
N VAL A 157 -8.05 -3.27 6.47
CA VAL A 157 -7.63 -2.18 7.35
C VAL A 157 -7.65 -2.74 8.76
N ILE A 158 -6.49 -2.79 9.39
CA ILE A 158 -6.34 -3.26 10.77
C ILE A 158 -5.89 -2.13 11.68
N GLU A 159 -6.13 -2.29 12.97
CA GLU A 159 -5.58 -1.47 14.04
C GLU A 159 -4.62 -2.30 14.88
N VAL A 160 -3.42 -1.74 15.15
CA VAL A 160 -2.37 -2.37 15.96
C VAL A 160 -1.82 -1.39 17.00
N PRO A 161 -1.60 -1.81 18.26
CA PRO A 161 -1.03 -0.94 19.30
C PRO A 161 0.49 -0.77 19.13
N VAL A 162 0.92 0.47 18.91
CA VAL A 162 2.34 0.87 18.91
C VAL A 162 2.73 1.37 20.30
N TYR A 163 3.56 0.59 20.98
CA TYR A 163 4.08 0.90 22.31
C TYR A 163 5.33 1.79 22.20
N LEU A 164 5.23 3.03 22.66
CA LEU A 164 6.35 3.95 22.86
C LEU A 164 6.73 4.00 24.35
N SER A 165 7.82 4.70 24.67
CA SER A 165 8.35 4.80 26.05
C SER A 165 7.38 5.46 27.04
N GLN A 166 6.48 6.33 26.57
CA GLN A 166 5.57 7.11 27.41
C GLN A 166 4.09 6.98 27.04
N ALA A 167 3.77 6.35 25.91
CA ALA A 167 2.42 6.28 25.38
C ALA A 167 2.23 5.02 24.53
N THR A 168 0.98 4.60 24.37
CA THR A 168 0.58 3.60 23.38
C THR A 168 -0.35 4.26 22.38
N HIS A 169 -0.08 4.08 21.09
CA HIS A 169 -0.90 4.60 20.01
C HIS A 169 -1.49 3.45 19.21
N ASN A 170 -2.82 3.43 19.08
CA ASN A 170 -3.46 2.51 18.14
C ASN A 170 -3.33 3.08 16.72
N VAL A 171 -2.71 2.32 15.83
CA VAL A 171 -2.35 2.78 14.48
C VAL A 171 -3.06 1.94 13.44
N LYS A 172 -3.70 2.62 12.48
CA LYS A 172 -4.32 1.98 11.32
C LYS A 172 -3.26 1.59 10.29
N VAL A 173 -3.31 0.34 9.83
CA VAL A 173 -2.45 -0.18 8.77
C VAL A 173 -3.32 -0.82 7.69
N GLU A 174 -3.13 -0.39 6.44
CA GLU A 174 -3.73 -1.05 5.28
C GLU A 174 -2.83 -2.21 4.83
N ILE A 175 -3.38 -3.42 4.83
CA ILE A 175 -2.73 -4.63 4.33
C ILE A 175 -3.39 -5.04 3.02
N GLN A 176 -2.59 -5.11 1.96
CA GLN A 176 -3.01 -5.59 0.64
C GLN A 176 -2.42 -6.98 0.41
N LEU A 177 -3.26 -8.01 0.41
CA LEU A 177 -2.87 -9.36 0.06
C LEU A 177 -3.18 -9.64 -1.41
N ARG A 178 -2.20 -10.22 -2.12
CA ARG A 178 -2.24 -10.45 -3.56
C ARG A 178 -1.48 -11.73 -3.91
N THR A 179 -1.84 -12.35 -5.02
CA THR A 179 -0.95 -13.33 -5.66
C THR A 179 0.15 -12.62 -6.44
N ILE A 180 1.15 -13.38 -6.89
CA ILE A 180 2.18 -12.89 -7.82
C ILE A 180 1.53 -12.31 -9.09
N ALA A 181 0.55 -13.02 -9.63
CA ALA A 181 -0.21 -12.62 -10.82
C ALA A 181 -0.98 -11.30 -10.61
N MET A 182 -1.64 -11.15 -9.47
CA MET A 182 -2.35 -9.92 -9.10
C MET A 182 -1.39 -8.74 -8.90
N ASP A 183 -0.24 -8.94 -8.24
CA ASP A 183 0.75 -7.86 -8.07
C ASP A 183 1.36 -7.44 -9.40
N PHE A 184 1.64 -8.39 -10.29
CA PHE A 184 2.13 -8.12 -11.64
C PHE A 184 1.16 -7.24 -12.43
N TRP A 185 -0.11 -7.64 -12.55
CA TRP A 185 -1.10 -6.86 -13.29
C TRP A 185 -1.30 -5.47 -12.69
N ALA A 186 -1.42 -5.38 -11.36
CA ALA A 186 -1.66 -4.10 -10.68
C ALA A 186 -0.46 -3.14 -10.74
N CYS A 187 0.78 -3.65 -10.78
CA CYS A 187 1.95 -2.79 -10.99
C CYS A 187 1.95 -2.21 -12.41
N LEU A 188 1.68 -3.03 -13.42
CA LEU A 188 1.62 -2.60 -14.82
C LEU A 188 0.48 -1.60 -15.06
N GLU A 189 -0.72 -1.90 -14.58
CA GLU A 189 -1.88 -1.02 -14.71
C GLU A 189 -1.60 0.35 -14.07
N HIS A 190 -1.01 0.37 -12.87
CA HIS A 190 -0.66 1.61 -12.19
C HIS A 190 0.39 2.43 -12.96
N GLU A 191 1.42 1.78 -13.52
CA GLU A 191 2.41 2.48 -14.36
C GLU A 191 1.80 3.10 -15.62
N LEU A 192 0.89 2.36 -16.28
CA LEU A 192 0.20 2.83 -17.48
C LEU A 192 -0.72 4.02 -17.16
N HIS A 193 -1.44 3.96 -16.05
CA HIS A 193 -2.29 5.07 -15.60
C HIS A 193 -1.47 6.30 -15.18
N TYR A 194 -0.34 6.10 -14.50
CA TYR A 194 0.51 7.22 -14.07
C TYR A 194 1.12 7.98 -15.25
N LYS A 195 1.53 7.28 -16.32
CA LYS A 195 2.14 7.90 -17.51
C LYS A 195 1.13 8.61 -18.44
N THR A 196 -0.15 8.25 -18.39
CA THR A 196 -1.13 8.72 -19.39
C THR A 196 -1.82 10.04 -19.05
N ASN A 197 -1.72 10.54 -17.81
CA ASN A 197 -2.20 11.83 -17.28
C ASN A 197 -3.63 12.32 -17.63
N THR A 198 -4.39 11.63 -18.50
CA THR A 198 -5.77 11.93 -18.89
C THR A 198 -6.34 10.80 -19.77
N ASN A 199 -7.61 10.44 -19.53
CA ASN A 199 -8.49 9.58 -20.35
C ASN A 199 -7.83 8.42 -21.14
N VAL A 200 -7.59 7.30 -20.46
CA VAL A 200 -7.36 6.00 -21.13
C VAL A 200 -8.54 5.68 -22.05
N PRO A 201 -8.33 5.45 -23.36
CA PRO A 201 -9.39 5.11 -24.29
C PRO A 201 -10.17 3.86 -23.86
N GLU A 202 -11.47 3.83 -24.15
CA GLU A 202 -12.34 2.72 -23.75
C GLU A 202 -11.90 1.37 -24.35
N SER A 203 -11.34 1.39 -25.56
CA SER A 203 -10.74 0.20 -26.18
C SER A 203 -9.59 -0.37 -25.37
N VAL A 204 -8.74 0.49 -24.81
CA VAL A 204 -7.60 0.09 -23.97
C VAL A 204 -8.08 -0.42 -22.62
N ARG A 205 -9.08 0.21 -22.01
CA ARG A 205 -9.68 -0.29 -20.76
C ARG A 205 -10.26 -1.68 -20.91
N ARG A 206 -10.99 -1.93 -22.01
CA ARG A 206 -11.55 -3.24 -22.32
C ARG A 206 -10.47 -4.30 -22.49
N GLU A 207 -9.36 -3.94 -23.13
CA GLU A 207 -8.24 -4.85 -23.31
C GLU A 207 -7.51 -5.14 -21.99
N LEU A 208 -7.28 -4.11 -21.16
CA LEU A 208 -6.72 -4.28 -19.82
C LEU A 208 -7.59 -5.20 -18.94
N PHE A 209 -8.91 -5.03 -19.02
CA PHE A 209 -9.87 -5.90 -18.34
C PHE A 209 -9.78 -7.35 -18.84
N ARG A 210 -9.74 -7.56 -20.17
CA ARG A 210 -9.57 -8.90 -20.78
C ARG A 210 -8.28 -9.58 -20.31
N VAL A 211 -7.18 -8.82 -20.24
CA VAL A 211 -5.89 -9.31 -19.74
C VAL A 211 -5.98 -9.65 -18.26
N ALA A 212 -6.65 -8.83 -17.44
CA ALA A 212 -6.90 -9.12 -16.03
C ALA A 212 -7.65 -10.45 -15.83
N GLU A 213 -8.70 -10.69 -16.61
CA GLU A 213 -9.46 -11.94 -16.55
C GLU A 213 -8.64 -13.15 -16.99
N THR A 214 -7.80 -13.00 -18.03
CA THR A 214 -6.89 -14.06 -18.48
C THR A 214 -5.89 -14.42 -17.40
N ILE A 215 -5.23 -13.41 -16.80
CA ILE A 215 -4.26 -13.60 -15.71
C ILE A 215 -4.94 -14.29 -14.52
N ALA A 216 -6.15 -13.87 -14.18
CA ALA A 216 -6.91 -14.49 -13.11
C ALA A 216 -7.31 -15.95 -13.36
N MET A 217 -7.62 -16.32 -14.60
CA MET A 217 -7.88 -17.71 -14.96
C MET A 217 -6.61 -18.54 -14.80
N THR A 218 -5.48 -18.07 -15.35
CA THR A 218 -4.19 -18.73 -15.23
C THR A 218 -3.75 -18.88 -13.76
N ASP A 219 -3.99 -17.87 -12.93
CA ASP A 219 -3.67 -17.92 -11.48
C ASP A 219 -4.44 -19.03 -10.76
N ARG A 220 -5.72 -19.25 -11.13
CA ARG A 220 -6.53 -20.35 -10.59
C ARG A 220 -6.09 -21.72 -11.10
N GLU A 221 -5.84 -21.86 -12.39
CA GLU A 221 -5.35 -23.11 -12.99
C GLU A 221 -4.02 -23.55 -12.34
N MET A 222 -3.12 -22.59 -12.09
CA MET A 222 -1.85 -22.86 -11.41
C MET A 222 -2.04 -23.34 -9.97
N GLU A 223 -3.03 -22.81 -9.26
CA GLU A 223 -3.39 -23.28 -7.92
C GLU A 223 -3.99 -24.69 -7.96
N GLU A 224 -4.87 -24.98 -8.92
CA GLU A 224 -5.46 -26.32 -9.11
C GLU A 224 -4.37 -27.37 -9.35
N ILE A 225 -3.43 -27.10 -10.27
CA ILE A 225 -2.28 -27.98 -10.54
C ILE A 225 -1.47 -28.22 -9.26
N ALA A 226 -1.25 -27.17 -8.46
CA ALA A 226 -0.48 -27.30 -7.23
C ALA A 226 -1.18 -28.14 -6.17
N ILE A 227 -2.50 -28.03 -6.06
CA ILE A 227 -3.31 -28.87 -5.18
C ILE A 227 -3.26 -30.32 -5.65
N GLU A 228 -3.37 -30.58 -6.95
CA GLU A 228 -3.24 -31.93 -7.52
C GLU A 228 -1.89 -32.57 -7.17
N LEU A 229 -0.79 -31.82 -7.34
CA LEU A 229 0.56 -32.30 -6.99
C LEU A 229 0.70 -32.62 -5.49
N GLN A 230 0.08 -31.82 -4.60
CA GLN A 230 0.12 -32.06 -3.16
C GLN A 230 -0.66 -33.31 -2.72
N ASN A 231 -1.66 -33.74 -3.50
CA ASN A 231 -2.44 -34.94 -3.20
C ASN A 231 -1.77 -36.24 -3.69
N LEU A 232 -0.66 -36.14 -4.42
CA LEU A 232 0.12 -37.30 -4.90
C LEU A 232 1.17 -37.77 -3.88
N ASP A 233 1.51 -36.93 -2.90
CA ASP A 233 2.44 -37.20 -1.79
C ASP A 233 1.72 -37.73 -0.54
#